data_AF-A0A7J9CHR0-F1
#
_entry.id   AF-A0A7J9CHR0-F1
#
_cell.length_a   1.000
_cell.length_b   1.000
_cell.length_c   1.000
_cell.angle_alpha   90.00
_cell.angle_beta   90.00
_cell.angle_gamma   90.00
#
_symmetry.space_group_name_H-M   'P 1'
#
loop_
_entity.id
_entity.type
_entity.pdbx_description
1 polymer ?
#
loop_
_entity_poly.entity_id
_entity_poly.type
_entity_poly.pdbx_seq_one_letter_code
_entity_poly.pdbx_strand_id
1 'polypeptide(L)' 'MRPQRVRFFFWTVLKKRLLTNAERVRRGLEVDPSYPIYGHDSEDILHIIRDCTTTKEV' A
#
# COMPACT_ATOMS: atom_id res chain seq x y z
N MET A 1 15.68 8.08 12.24
CA MET A 1 14.41 7.31 12.37
C MET A 1 13.94 7.35 13.82
N ARG A 2 12.64 7.58 14.10
CA ARG A 2 12.08 7.41 15.46
C ARG A 2 11.59 5.97 15.61
N PRO A 3 12.20 5.11 16.44
CA PRO A 3 11.90 3.67 16.48
C PRO A 3 10.42 3.34 16.68
N GLN A 4 9.75 4.17 17.47
CA GLN A 4 8.32 4.04 17.76
C GLN A 4 7.45 4.23 16.51
N ARG A 5 7.81 5.16 15.62
CA ARG A 5 7.07 5.39 14.36
C ARG A 5 7.22 4.22 13.40
N VAL A 6 8.42 3.65 13.31
CA VAL A 6 8.71 2.46 12.48
C VAL A 6 7.92 1.26 13.00
N ARG A 7 7.91 1.04 14.33
CA ARG A 7 7.14 -0.04 14.95
C ARG A 7 5.64 0.11 14.70
N PHE A 8 5.10 1.31 14.85
CA PHE A 8 3.68 1.57 14.60
C PHE A 8 3.31 1.37 13.13
N PHE A 9 4.17 1.81 12.21
CA PHE A 9 3.99 1.59 10.78
C PHE A 9 3.93 0.09 10.45
N PHE A 10 4.91 -0.70 10.89
CA PHE A 10 4.88 -2.15 10.69
C PHE A 10 3.65 -2.81 11.32
N TRP A 11 3.23 -2.34 12.50
CA TRP A 11 1.97 -2.81 13.11
C TRP A 11 0.76 -2.54 12.21
N THR A 12 0.65 -1.36 11.60
CA THR A 12 -0.46 -1.05 10.67
C THR A 12 -0.43 -1.93 9.42
N VAL A 13 0.76 -2.19 8.87
CA VAL A 13 0.96 -3.06 7.70
C VAL A 13 0.56 -4.51 8.04
N LEU A 14 1.08 -5.06 9.13
CA LEU A 14 0.80 -6.45 9.56
C LEU A 14 -0.67 -6.67 9.90
N LYS A 15 -1.37 -5.64 10.38
CA LYS A 15 -2.80 -5.71 10.68
C LYS A 15 -3.70 -5.44 9.47
N LYS A 16 -3.14 -5.30 8.25
CA LYS A 16 -3.88 -4.93 7.04
C LYS A 16 -4.73 -3.67 7.21
N ARG A 17 -4.20 -2.70 7.97
CA ARG A 17 -4.88 -1.43 8.29
C ARG A 17 -4.41 -0.26 7.43
N LEU A 18 -3.56 -0.53 6.45
CA LEU A 18 -3.13 0.45 5.47
C LEU A 18 -4.20 0.57 4.39
N LEU A 19 -4.65 1.78 4.10
CA LEU A 19 -5.73 2.05 3.15
C LEU A 19 -5.16 2.14 1.72
N THR A 20 -4.93 0.98 1.11
CA THR A 20 -4.50 0.87 -0.29
C THR A 20 -5.69 1.02 -1.26
N ASN A 21 -5.48 1.22 -2.56
CA ASN A 21 -6.61 1.27 -3.51
C ASN A 21 -7.41 -0.03 -3.54
N ALA A 22 -6.77 -1.21 -3.40
CA ALA A 22 -7.49 -2.47 -3.23
C ALA A 22 -8.47 -2.44 -2.04
N GLU A 23 -8.06 -1.84 -0.92
CA GLU A 23 -8.93 -1.65 0.24
C GLU A 23 -10.01 -0.59 0.03
N ARG A 24 -9.75 0.44 -0.79
CA ARG A 24 -10.77 1.43 -1.16
C ARG A 24 -11.85 0.80 -2.03
N VAL A 25 -11.47 0.01 -3.03
CA VAL A 25 -12.42 -0.74 -3.87
C VAL A 25 -13.22 -1.72 -3.04
N ARG A 26 -12.59 -2.48 -2.13
CA ARG A 26 -13.28 -3.39 -1.20
C ARG A 26 -14.33 -2.68 -0.35
N ARG A 27 -14.13 -1.40 -0.04
CA ARG A 27 -15.04 -0.56 0.76
C ARG A 27 -16.03 0.25 -0.08
N GLY A 28 -15.99 0.14 -1.41
CA GLY A 28 -16.81 0.93 -2.33
C GLY A 28 -16.43 2.42 -2.36
N LEU A 29 -15.21 2.77 -1.98
CA LEU A 29 -14.69 4.16 -2.00
C LEU A 29 -13.97 4.51 -3.30
N GLU A 30 -13.62 3.51 -4.11
CA GLU A 30 -12.92 3.62 -5.39
C GLU A 30 -13.48 2.52 -6.31
N VAL A 31 -13.35 2.70 -7.63
CA VAL A 31 -13.80 1.70 -8.62
C VAL A 31 -12.63 0.87 -9.14
N ASP A 32 -11.44 1.47 -9.22
CA ASP A 32 -10.25 0.85 -9.79
C ASP A 32 -9.18 0.63 -8.71
N PRO A 33 -8.74 -0.63 -8.48
CA PRO A 33 -7.71 -0.92 -7.50
C PRO A 33 -6.30 -0.63 -8.03
N SER A 34 -6.15 -0.25 -9.30
CA SER A 34 -4.86 -0.12 -9.97
C SER A 34 -3.97 0.94 -9.33
N TYR A 35 -2.66 0.72 -9.42
CA TYR A 35 -1.66 1.66 -8.96
C TYR A 35 -1.55 2.85 -9.95
N PRO A 36 -1.65 4.10 -9.49
CA PRO A 36 -1.81 5.26 -10.37
C PRO A 36 -0.60 5.60 -11.24
N ILE A 37 0.59 5.04 -10.96
CA ILE A 37 1.82 5.40 -11.69
C ILE A 37 1.98 4.58 -12.99
N TYR A 38 1.62 3.30 -12.97
CA TYR A 38 1.79 2.41 -14.14
C TYR A 38 0.54 1.59 -14.47
N GLY A 39 -0.55 1.70 -13.71
CA GLY A 39 -1.91 1.32 -14.12
C GLY A 39 -2.18 -0.18 -14.34
N HIS A 40 -1.21 -1.06 -14.09
CA HIS A 40 -1.33 -2.48 -14.41
C HIS A 40 -1.58 -3.39 -13.19
N ASP A 41 -1.00 -3.07 -12.04
CA ASP A 41 -1.11 -3.89 -10.83
C ASP A 41 -2.06 -3.25 -9.82
N SER A 42 -2.82 -4.09 -9.12
CA SER A 42 -3.60 -3.66 -7.97
C SER A 42 -2.69 -3.12 -6.87
N GLU A 43 -2.97 -1.92 -6.37
CA GLU A 43 -2.29 -1.35 -5.21
C GLU A 43 -2.75 -2.08 -3.94
N ASP A 44 -2.04 -3.14 -3.60
CA ASP A 44 -2.17 -3.87 -2.34
C ASP A 44 -0.93 -3.70 -1.45
N ILE A 45 -0.97 -4.29 -0.25
CA ILE A 45 0.10 -4.15 0.74
C ILE A 45 1.44 -4.71 0.26
N LEU A 46 1.44 -5.81 -0.49
CA LEU A 46 2.68 -6.38 -1.02
C LEU A 46 3.23 -5.50 -2.13
N HIS A 47 2.34 -4.98 -2.98
CA HIS A 47 2.71 -4.03 -4.02
C HIS A 47 3.43 -2.82 -3.44
N ILE A 48 2.82 -2.09 -2.50
CA ILE A 48 3.39 -0.84 -1.97
C ILE A 48 4.60 -1.02 -1.04
N ILE A 49 4.79 -2.20 -0.43
CA ILE A 49 5.90 -2.45 0.51
C ILE A 49 7.08 -3.16 -0.17
N ARG A 50 6.85 -4.01 -1.18
CA ARG A 50 7.87 -4.92 -1.72
C ARG A 50 8.00 -4.84 -3.25
N ASP A 51 6.88 -4.86 -3.96
CA ASP A 51 6.90 -5.12 -5.41
C ASP A 51 6.95 -3.86 -6.27
N CYS A 52 6.53 -2.71 -5.72
CA CYS A 52 6.53 -1.42 -6.41
C CYS A 52 7.95 -1.06 -6.87
N THR A 53 8.12 -0.99 -8.19
CA THR A 53 9.39 -0.66 -8.84
C THR A 53 9.77 0.81 -8.64
N THR A 54 8.78 1.72 -8.60
CA THR A 54 9.02 3.14 -8.32
C THR A 54 9.67 3.36 -6.95
N THR A 55 9.32 2.58 -5.93
CA THR A 55 9.94 2.69 -4.60
C THR A 55 11.33 2.07 -4.52
N LYS A 56 11.73 1.22 -5.48
CA LYS A 56 13.07 0.61 -5.51
C LYS A 56 14.16 1.58 -6.02
N GLU A 57 13.77 2.70 -6.62
CA GLU A 57 14.69 3.68 -7.21
C GLU A 57 15.07 4.84 -6.26
N VAL A 58 14.78 4.72 -4.94
CA VAL A 58 15.08 5.74 -3.91
C VAL A 58 16.24 5.33 -3.00
#